data_AF-A0A439HLK8-F1
#
_entry.id   AF-A0A439HLK8-F1
#
_cell.length_a   1.000
_cell.length_b   1.000
_cell.length_c   1.000
_cell.angle_alpha   90.00
_cell.angle_beta   90.00
_cell.angle_gamma   90.00
#
_symmetry.space_group_name_H-M   'P 1'
#
loop_
_entity.id
_entity.type
_entity.pdbx_description
1 polymer ?
#
loop_
_entity_poly.entity_id
_entity_poly.type
_entity_poly.pdbx_seq_one_letter_code
_entity_poly.pdbx_strand_id
1 'polypeptide(L)' 'MNWPYLRRGDIVGIVFMALICAVIAFLLLVLPPPDHNFGFGPEWQCTRIGEGDPICVRLIDKDALKRN' A
#
# COMPACT_ATOMS: atom_id res chain seq x y z
N MET A 1 31.88 -7.03 22.66
CA MET A 1 31.60 -7.35 21.25
C MET A 1 32.34 -8.64 20.90
N ASN A 2 31.73 -9.78 21.20
CA ASN A 2 32.23 -11.10 20.82
C ASN A 2 31.09 -11.72 20.01
N TRP A 3 31.29 -11.96 18.71
CA TRP A 3 30.25 -12.50 17.84
C TRP A 3 30.65 -13.90 17.35
N PRO A 4 30.59 -14.94 18.21
CA PRO A 4 31.04 -16.28 17.84
C PRO A 4 29.93 -17.14 17.23
N TYR A 5 28.76 -16.59 16.89
CA TYR A 5 27.58 -17.39 16.54
C TYR A 5 26.90 -17.01 15.22
N LEU A 6 27.58 -16.37 14.27
CA LEU A 6 27.04 -16.30 12.90
C LEU A 6 27.54 -17.48 12.09
N ARG A 7 26.69 -18.51 11.96
CA ARG A 7 26.96 -19.59 11.03
C ARG A 7 26.65 -19.11 9.61
N ARG A 8 27.26 -19.75 8.62
CA ARG A 8 27.04 -19.45 7.20
C ARG A 8 25.55 -19.53 6.81
N GLY A 9 24.78 -20.42 7.45
CA GLY A 9 23.33 -20.51 7.27
C GLY A 9 22.58 -19.26 7.74
N ASP A 10 22.99 -18.68 8.87
CA ASP A 10 22.38 -17.45 9.41
C ASP A 10 22.62 -16.26 8.49
N ILE A 11 23.82 -16.16 7.91
CA ILE A 11 24.16 -15.11 6.92
C ILE A 11 23.26 -15.24 5.69
N VAL A 12 23.10 -16.45 5.14
CA VAL A 12 22.23 -16.69 3.97
C VAL A 12 20.78 -16.33 4.31
N GLY A 13 20.29 -16.72 5.49
CA GLY A 13 18.95 -16.36 5.96
C GLY A 13 18.75 -14.85 6.10
N ILE A 14 19.70 -14.14 6.70
CA ILE A 14 19.65 -12.68 6.86
C ILE A 14 19.65 -11.99 5.49
N VAL A 15 20.54 -12.40 4.58
CA VAL A 15 20.60 -11.82 3.23
C VAL A 15 19.30 -12.09 2.46
N PHE A 16 18.74 -13.30 2.57
CA PHE A 16 17.48 -13.64 1.92
C PHE A 16 16.30 -12.82 2.46
N MET A 17 16.20 -12.67 3.78
CA MET A 17 15.16 -11.84 4.40
C MET A 17 15.34 -10.36 4.04
N ALA A 18 16.57 -9.86 4.01
CA ALA A 18 16.86 -8.49 3.58
C ALA A 18 16.42 -8.26 2.12
N LEU A 19 16.66 -9.23 1.23
CA LEU A 19 16.23 -9.19 -0.17
C LEU A 19 14.69 -9.14 -0.26
N ILE A 20 13.98 -9.99 0.48
CA ILE A 20 12.51 -9.98 0.51
C ILE A 20 11.98 -8.63 0.97
N CYS A 21 12.52 -8.08 2.07
CA CYS A 21 12.11 -6.77 2.58
C CYS A 21 12.35 -5.66 1.56
N ALA A 22 13.50 -5.70 0.85
CA ALA A 22 13.80 -4.73 -0.19
C ALA A 22 12.80 -4.82 -1.37
N VAL A 23 12.43 -6.03 -1.79
CA VAL A 23 11.42 -6.24 -2.84
C VAL A 23 10.05 -5.72 -2.39
N ILE A 24 9.63 -6.03 -1.16
CA ILE A 24 8.34 -5.53 -0.62
C ILE A 24 8.34 -4.01 -0.57
N ALA A 25 9.40 -3.39 -0.03
CA ALA A 25 9.53 -1.95 0.04
C ALA A 25 9.49 -1.31 -1.36
N PHE A 26 10.20 -1.89 -2.33
CA PHE A 26 10.17 -1.43 -3.71
C PHE A 26 8.76 -1.50 -4.31
N LEU A 27 8.05 -2.62 -4.13
CA LEU A 27 6.67 -2.78 -4.61
C LEU A 27 5.74 -1.75 -3.98
N LEU A 28 5.86 -1.49 -2.67
CA LEU A 28 5.05 -0.48 -1.98
C LEU A 28 5.32 0.96 -2.44
N LEU A 29 6.54 1.25 -2.91
CA LEU A 29 6.91 2.56 -3.43
C LEU A 29 6.50 2.77 -4.89
N VAL A 30 6.49 1.70 -5.69
CA VAL A 30 6.25 1.77 -7.13
C VAL A 30 4.78 1.54 -7.49
N LEU A 31 4.09 0.66 -6.76
CA LEU A 31 2.68 0.39 -7.04
C LEU A 31 1.81 1.52 -6.49
N PRO A 32 0.85 2.02 -7.29
CA PRO A 32 -0.11 2.98 -6.79
C PRO A 32 -0.91 2.34 -5.63
N PRO A 33 -1.24 3.13 -4.59
CA PRO A 33 -2.08 2.65 -3.51
C PRO A 33 -3.41 2.15 -4.11
N PRO A 34 -3.98 1.07 -3.58
CA PRO A 34 -5.25 0.59 -4.10
C PRO A 34 -6.38 1.57 -3.84
N ASP A 35 -7.23 1.83 -4.83
CA ASP A 35 -8.36 2.76 -4.73
C ASP A 35 -9.56 2.19 -3.92
N HIS A 36 -9.39 1.05 -3.24
CA HIS A 36 -10.48 0.37 -2.53
C HIS A 36 -10.36 0.55 -1.01
N ASN A 37 -11.45 1.02 -0.41
CA ASN A 37 -11.61 1.03 1.04
C ASN A 37 -12.14 -0.35 1.47
N PHE A 38 -11.48 -1.01 2.44
CA PHE A 38 -11.92 -2.30 3.02
C PHE A 38 -13.15 -2.16 3.93
N GLY A 39 -14.23 -1.52 3.46
CA GLY A 39 -15.49 -1.35 4.19
C GLY A 39 -15.48 -0.28 5.29
N PHE A 40 -14.37 0.44 5.47
CA PHE A 40 -14.30 1.58 6.38
C PHE A 40 -14.60 2.89 5.63
N GLY A 41 -15.87 3.29 5.63
CA GLY A 41 -16.35 4.56 5.08
C GLY A 41 -16.85 4.46 3.63
N PRO A 42 -17.47 5.54 3.10
CA PRO A 42 -17.86 5.60 1.70
C PRO A 42 -16.65 5.38 0.78
N GLU A 43 -16.90 4.86 -0.41
CA GLU A 43 -15.91 4.77 -1.48
C GLU A 43 -15.63 6.18 -2.03
N TRP A 44 -14.69 6.86 -1.37
CA TRP A 44 -14.16 8.15 -1.76
C TRP A 44 -13.11 7.95 -2.85
N GLN A 45 -13.34 8.52 -4.02
CA GLN A 45 -12.30 8.65 -5.03
C GLN A 45 -11.72 10.06 -4.92
N CYS A 46 -10.47 10.15 -4.49
CA CYS A 46 -9.74 11.41 -4.40
C CYS A 46 -8.90 11.58 -5.66
N THR A 47 -9.16 12.63 -6.42
CA THR A 47 -8.35 12.96 -7.59
C THR A 47 -7.49 14.19 -7.30
N ARG A 48 -6.21 14.12 -7.68
CA ARG A 48 -5.31 15.26 -7.57
C ARG A 48 -5.51 16.16 -8.78
N ILE A 49 -6.15 17.30 -8.56
CA ILE A 49 -6.20 18.39 -9.54
C ILE A 49 -4.87 19.14 -9.48
N GLY A 50 -4.32 19.48 -10.64
CA GLY A 50 -2.91 19.87 -10.82
C GLY A 50 -2.39 20.92 -9.85
N GLU A 51 -3.22 21.89 -9.44
CA GLU A 51 -2.90 22.87 -8.40
C GLU A 51 -4.01 22.85 -7.32
N GLY A 52 -3.63 22.62 -6.06
CA GLY A 52 -4.53 22.65 -4.91
C GLY A 52 -4.64 21.34 -4.13
N ASP A 53 -5.45 21.36 -3.07
CA ASP A 53 -5.74 20.17 -2.27
C ASP A 53 -6.57 19.15 -3.08
N PRO A 54 -6.32 17.84 -2.93
CA PRO A 54 -7.02 16.81 -3.68
C PRO A 54 -8.52 16.85 -3.39
N ILE A 55 -9.33 16.79 -4.45
CA ILE A 55 -10.80 16.76 -4.31
C ILE A 55 -11.23 15.31 -4.13
N CYS A 56 -11.89 15.02 -3.01
CA CYS A 56 -12.49 13.73 -2.72
C CYS A 56 -13.99 13.77 -3.00
N VAL A 57 -14.47 12.91 -3.89
CA VAL A 57 -15.90 12.78 -4.22
C VAL A 57 -16.41 11.41 -3.77
N ARG A 58 -17.62 11.41 -3.20
CA ARG A 58 -18.36 10.18 -2.91
C ARG A 58 -19.13 9.78 -4.17
N LEU A 59 -18.71 8.71 -4.84
CA LEU A 59 -19.51 8.17 -5.94
C LEU A 59 -20.73 7.49 -5.33
N ILE A 60 -21.92 7.97 -5.68
CA ILE A 60 -23.18 7.32 -5.34
C ILE A 60 -23.58 6.51 -6.58
N ASP A 61 -23.86 5.22 -6.37
CA ASP A 61 -24.43 4.36 -7.40
C ASP A 61 -25.75 4.96 -7.90
N LYS A 62 -25.85 5.20 -9.21
CA LYS A 62 -27.04 5.76 -9.85
C LYS A 62 -28.27 4.89 -9.65
N ASP A 63 -28.09 3.58 -9.47
CA ASP A 63 -29.19 2.64 -9.29
C ASP A 63 -29.82 2.72 -7.89
N ALA A 64 -29.07 3.19 -6.88
CA ALA A 64 -29.61 3.51 -5.56
C ALA A 64 -30.48 4.77 -5.55
N LEU A 65 -30.23 5.70 -6.48
CA LEU A 65 -30.91 6.99 -6.56
C LEU A 65 -32.28 6.90 -7.27
N LYS A 66 -32.51 5.84 -8.06
CA LYS A 66 -33.76 5.62 -8.81
C LYS A 66 -34.88 4.96 -7.99
N ARG A 67 -34.60 4.51 -6.76
CA ARG A 67 -35.55 3.79 -5.88
C ARG A 67 -36.05 4.64 -4.70
N ASN A 68 -36.02 5.96 -4.81
CA ASN A 68 -36.60 6.87 -3.81
C ASN A 68 -37.60 7.82 -4.46
#